data_AF-A0AAE1I2U5-F1
#
_entry.id   AF-A0AAE1I2U5-F1
#
_cell.length_a   1.000
_cell.length_b   1.000
_cell.length_c   1.000
_cell.angle_alpha   90.00
_cell.angle_beta   90.00
_cell.angle_gamma   90.00
#
_symmetry.space_group_name_H-M   'P 1'
#
loop_
_entity.id
_entity.type
_entity.pdbx_description
1 polymer ?
#
loop_
_entity_poly.entity_id
_entity_poly.type
_entity_poly.pdbx_seq_one_letter_code
_entity_poly.pdbx_strand_id
1 'polypeptide(L)'
;MSKLWSLFELYELTQFMRQKNDLKFAEALLRFANGNTTDEDDAMFESRQLSILNIPEDITIPDATAIALKNITVDNYNATCLSKDFSEGCDSPAIDMVSTSFNKPVTQKELKYFQTKTYQKHKDFHLNFWLK
;
A
#
# COMPACT_ATOMS: atom_id res chain seq x y z
N MET A 1 9.97 25.21 17.32
CA MET A 1 9.92 25.18 15.83
C MET A 1 11.29 25.57 15.28
N SER A 2 11.76 24.88 14.24
CA SER A 2 13.08 25.16 13.61
C SER A 2 13.09 26.56 12.96
N LYS A 3 14.21 27.30 13.08
CA LYS A 3 14.37 28.66 12.54
C LYS A 3 14.16 28.75 11.03
N LEU A 4 14.39 27.66 10.30
CA LEU A 4 14.24 27.60 8.85
C LEU A 4 12.78 27.61 8.37
N TRP A 5 11.83 27.20 9.23
CA TRP A 5 10.40 27.21 8.88
C TRP A 5 9.86 28.61 8.57
N SER A 6 10.47 29.65 9.16
CA SER A 6 10.09 31.04 8.93
C SER A 6 10.39 31.57 7.54
N LEU A 7 11.15 30.82 6.73
CA LEU A 7 11.51 31.20 5.36
C LEU A 7 10.49 30.73 4.32
N PHE A 8 9.49 29.95 4.72
CA PHE A 8 8.49 29.39 3.81
C PHE A 8 7.18 30.17 3.87
N GLU A 9 6.56 30.33 2.71
CA GLU A 9 5.16 30.77 2.59
C GLU A 9 4.24 29.55 2.55
N LEU A 10 3.08 29.66 3.21
CA LEU A 10 2.07 28.61 3.23
C LEU A 10 0.84 29.06 2.43
N TYR A 11 0.35 28.15 1.59
CA TYR A 11 -0.88 28.30 0.83
C TYR A 11 -1.81 27.14 1.19
N GLU A 12 -3.04 27.47 1.59
CA GLU A 12 -4.05 26.49 1.99
C GLU A 12 -5.01 26.18 0.83
N LEU A 13 -5.26 24.89 0.60
CA LEU A 13 -6.25 24.43 -0.38
C LEU A 13 -7.55 24.09 0.36
N THR A 14 -8.64 24.76 -0.01
CA THR A 14 -9.93 24.66 0.70
C THR A 14 -10.94 23.74 0.03
N GLN A 15 -10.65 23.23 -1.16
CA GLN A 15 -11.62 22.48 -1.98
C GLN A 15 -11.39 20.97 -1.94
N PHE A 16 -12.47 20.21 -1.72
CA PHE A 16 -12.47 18.75 -1.85
C PHE A 16 -12.55 18.32 -3.33
N MET A 17 -11.47 17.74 -3.84
CA MET A 17 -11.41 17.28 -5.24
C MET A 17 -11.66 15.78 -5.41
N ARG A 18 -11.20 14.95 -4.46
CA ARG A 18 -11.26 13.48 -4.57
C ARG A 18 -12.68 12.93 -4.39
N GLN A 19 -13.41 13.42 -3.38
CA GLN A 19 -14.79 13.02 -3.08
C GLN A 19 -15.81 14.11 -3.44
N LYS A 20 -15.55 14.91 -4.48
CA LYS A 20 -16.36 16.11 -4.82
C LYS A 20 -17.86 15.84 -5.02
N ASN A 21 -18.22 14.63 -5.44
CA ASN A 21 -19.62 14.24 -5.71
C ASN A 21 -20.35 13.75 -4.44
N ASP A 22 -19.62 13.59 -3.33
CA ASP A 22 -20.15 13.12 -2.05
C ASP A 22 -19.59 14.02 -0.94
N LEU A 23 -20.12 15.26 -0.90
CA LEU A 23 -19.65 16.30 0.00
C LEU A 23 -19.81 15.88 1.48
N LYS A 24 -20.92 15.20 1.81
CA LYS A 24 -21.19 14.71 3.17
C LYS A 24 -20.08 13.77 3.64
N PHE A 25 -19.64 12.86 2.78
CA PHE A 25 -18.52 11.97 3.09
C PHE A 25 -17.18 12.70 3.15
N ALA A 26 -16.94 13.66 2.25
CA ALA A 26 -15.73 14.48 2.26
C ALA A 26 -15.57 15.27 3.58
N GLU A 27 -16.67 15.86 4.07
CA GLU A 27 -16.69 16.59 5.34
C GLU A 27 -16.48 15.67 6.55
N ALA A 28 -17.07 14.48 6.55
CA ALA A 28 -16.83 13.48 7.59
C ALA A 28 -15.37 13.04 7.63
N LEU A 29 -14.72 12.86 6.47
CA LEU A 29 -13.29 12.56 6.40
C LEU A 29 -12.42 13.71 6.94
N LEU A 30 -12.81 14.96 6.70
CA LEU A 30 -12.12 16.13 7.27
C LEU A 30 -12.27 16.16 8.81
N ARG A 31 -13.47 15.89 9.33
CA ARG A 31 -13.72 15.78 10.77
C ARG A 31 -12.91 14.64 11.40
N PHE A 32 -12.86 13.50 10.74
CA PHE A 32 -12.03 12.36 11.14
C PHE A 32 -10.55 12.71 11.23
N ALA A 33 -9.99 13.42 10.23
CA ALA A 33 -8.60 13.86 10.25
C ALA A 33 -8.28 14.81 11.42
N ASN A 34 -9.27 15.61 11.85
CA ASN A 34 -9.15 16.52 12.99
C ASN A 34 -9.52 15.88 14.34
N GLY A 35 -9.96 14.61 14.36
CA GLY A 35 -10.40 13.93 15.58
C GLY A 35 -11.74 14.41 16.15
N ASN A 36 -12.59 15.02 15.31
CA ASN A 36 -13.87 15.63 15.69
C ASN A 36 -15.07 14.93 15.00
N THR A 37 -15.07 13.59 14.92
CA THR A 37 -16.20 12.83 14.34
C THR A 37 -17.46 12.94 15.20
N THR A 38 -18.62 12.87 14.55
CA THR A 38 -19.93 12.78 15.23
C THR A 38 -20.50 11.38 15.11
N ASP A 39 -21.53 11.07 15.91
CA ASP A 39 -22.23 9.79 15.84
C ASP A 39 -22.83 9.53 14.44
N GLU A 40 -23.25 10.59 13.74
CA GLU A 40 -23.74 10.48 12.36
C GLU A 40 -22.63 10.15 11.35
N ASP A 41 -21.39 10.61 11.61
CA ASP A 41 -20.24 10.25 10.79
C ASP A 41 -19.90 8.78 10.98
N ASP A 42 -19.88 8.30 12.23
CA ASP A 42 -19.62 6.91 12.56
C ASP A 42 -20.66 5.98 11.94
N ALA A 43 -21.95 6.30 12.10
CA ALA A 43 -23.04 5.56 11.45
C ALA A 43 -22.91 5.57 9.91
N MET A 44 -22.46 6.69 9.32
CA MET A 44 -22.19 6.75 7.88
C MET A 44 -21.00 5.86 7.47
N PHE A 45 -19.92 5.83 8.24
CA PHE A 45 -18.78 4.95 7.96
C PHE A 45 -19.18 3.48 8.08
N GLU A 46 -19.92 3.13 9.12
CA GLU A 46 -20.46 1.77 9.34
C GLU A 46 -21.40 1.35 8.21
N SER A 47 -22.26 2.25 7.73
CA SER A 47 -23.17 1.96 6.61
C SER A 47 -22.44 1.60 5.30
N ARG A 48 -21.18 1.99 5.16
CA ARG A 48 -20.32 1.70 4.00
C ARG A 48 -19.43 0.47 4.21
N GLN A 49 -19.46 -0.16 5.37
CA GLN A 49 -18.75 -1.40 5.60
C GLN A 49 -19.44 -2.52 4.83
N LEU A 50 -18.70 -3.16 3.93
CA LEU A 50 -19.13 -4.39 3.30
C LEU A 50 -18.72 -5.55 4.21
N SER A 51 -19.72 -6.26 4.77
CA SER A 51 -19.45 -7.54 5.41
C SER A 51 -19.12 -8.56 4.33
N ILE A 52 -17.97 -9.23 4.42
CA ILE A 52 -17.56 -10.31 3.51
C ILE A 52 -18.64 -11.39 3.40
N LEU A 53 -19.49 -11.54 4.42
CA LEU A 53 -20.60 -12.51 4.44
C LEU A 53 -21.84 -12.06 3.64
N ASN A 54 -21.94 -10.77 3.30
CA ASN A 54 -23.10 -10.16 2.62
C ASN A 54 -22.74 -9.60 1.23
N ILE A 55 -21.54 -9.90 0.72
CA ILE A 55 -21.20 -9.61 -0.66
C ILE A 55 -21.85 -10.72 -1.48
N PRO A 56 -22.87 -10.43 -2.31
CA PRO A 56 -23.43 -11.42 -3.23
C PRO A 56 -22.29 -12.04 -4.04
N GLU A 57 -22.31 -13.35 -4.29
CA GLU A 57 -21.26 -14.07 -5.03
C GLU A 57 -20.97 -13.42 -6.42
N ASP A 58 -21.98 -12.71 -6.95
CA ASP A 58 -21.95 -12.02 -8.24
C ASP A 58 -21.31 -10.61 -8.18
N ILE A 59 -21.14 -10.05 -6.98
CA ILE A 59 -20.39 -8.80 -6.77
C ILE A 59 -18.93 -9.20 -6.58
N THR A 60 -18.20 -9.29 -7.68
CA THR A 60 -16.75 -9.07 -7.64
C THR A 60 -16.58 -7.66 -7.07
N ILE A 61 -16.01 -7.53 -5.86
CA ILE A 61 -15.64 -6.21 -5.34
C ILE A 61 -14.70 -5.63 -6.39
N PRO A 62 -15.15 -4.65 -7.20
CA PRO A 62 -14.43 -4.29 -8.41
C PRO A 62 -13.10 -3.69 -7.98
N ASP A 63 -12.00 -4.32 -8.38
CA ASP A 63 -10.62 -3.84 -8.25
C ASP A 63 -10.30 -3.11 -6.93
N ALA A 64 -10.85 -3.59 -5.82
CA ALA A 64 -10.65 -2.92 -4.54
C ALA A 64 -9.23 -3.15 -4.04
N THR A 65 -8.51 -2.06 -3.79
CA THR A 65 -7.19 -2.13 -3.20
C THR A 65 -7.30 -2.39 -1.70
N ALA A 66 -6.73 -3.49 -1.23
CA ALA A 66 -6.63 -3.76 0.20
C ALA A 66 -5.61 -2.84 0.87
N ILE A 67 -6.03 -2.13 1.92
CA ILE A 67 -5.17 -1.30 2.75
C ILE A 67 -5.00 -2.01 4.09
N ALA A 68 -3.76 -2.30 4.48
CA ALA A 68 -3.43 -2.93 5.75
C ALA A 68 -2.29 -2.21 6.45
N LEU A 69 -2.21 -2.37 7.78
CA LEU A 69 -1.22 -1.70 8.62
C LEU A 69 0.22 -2.18 8.38
N LYS A 70 0.39 -3.44 7.96
CA LYS A 70 1.70 -4.07 7.80
C LYS A 70 1.85 -4.65 6.40
N ASN A 71 3.06 -4.54 5.85
CA ASN A 71 3.40 -5.11 4.54
C ASN A 71 3.13 -6.61 4.49
N ILE A 72 3.53 -7.38 5.51
CA ILE A 72 3.28 -8.83 5.55
C ILE A 72 1.79 -9.20 5.39
N THR A 73 0.88 -8.35 5.86
CA THR A 73 -0.56 -8.55 5.69
C THR A 73 -0.98 -8.31 4.24
N VAL A 74 -0.43 -7.28 3.60
CA VAL A 74 -0.63 -6.99 2.18
C VAL A 74 -0.06 -8.11 1.30
N ASP A 75 1.15 -8.59 1.62
CA ASP A 75 1.83 -9.65 0.86
C ASP A 75 1.01 -10.94 0.88
N ASN A 76 0.53 -11.35 2.05
CA ASN A 76 -0.33 -12.52 2.21
C ASN A 76 -1.67 -12.38 1.47
N TYR A 77 -2.28 -11.19 1.53
CA TYR A 77 -3.53 -10.90 0.82
C TYR A 77 -3.33 -11.01 -0.70
N ASN A 78 -2.30 -10.33 -1.23
CA ASN A 78 -1.97 -10.33 -2.65
C ASN A 78 -1.63 -11.74 -3.16
N ALA A 79 -0.85 -12.51 -2.40
CA ALA A 79 -0.56 -13.90 -2.70
C ALA A 79 -1.83 -14.76 -2.82
N THR A 80 -2.77 -14.55 -1.89
CA THR A 80 -4.07 -15.25 -1.89
C THR A 80 -4.91 -14.86 -3.11
N CYS A 81 -4.94 -13.58 -3.48
CA CYS A 81 -5.65 -13.13 -4.68
C CYS A 81 -5.02 -13.69 -5.96
N LEU A 82 -3.69 -13.64 -6.09
CA LEU A 82 -2.96 -14.19 -7.24
C LEU A 82 -3.17 -15.70 -7.38
N SER A 83 -3.22 -16.45 -6.29
CA SER A 83 -3.45 -17.91 -6.32
C SER A 83 -4.82 -18.32 -6.88
N LYS A 84 -5.78 -17.39 -6.92
CA LYS A 84 -7.13 -17.60 -7.47
C LYS A 84 -7.23 -17.22 -8.94
N ASP A 85 -6.21 -16.58 -9.48
CA ASP A 85 -6.11 -16.27 -10.90
C ASP A 85 -5.52 -17.48 -11.64
N PHE A 86 -6.19 -17.90 -12.71
CA PHE A 86 -5.79 -19.06 -13.52
C PHE A 86 -5.12 -18.64 -14.84
N SER A 87 -4.84 -17.35 -15.03
CA SER A 87 -4.12 -16.84 -16.20
C SER A 87 -2.62 -17.16 -16.16
N GLU A 88 -1.95 -16.97 -17.30
CA GLU A 88 -0.51 -17.19 -17.40
C GLU A 88 0.26 -16.11 -16.60
N GLY A 89 1.16 -16.56 -15.72
CA GLY A 89 2.07 -15.70 -14.98
C GLY A 89 3.36 -15.39 -15.73
N CYS A 90 4.05 -14.33 -15.30
CA CYS A 90 5.40 -14.00 -15.79
C CYS A 90 6.29 -13.59 -14.61
N ASP A 91 7.52 -14.10 -14.60
CA ASP A 91 8.53 -13.71 -13.62
C ASP A 91 9.33 -12.50 -14.11
N SER A 92 9.47 -11.49 -13.24
CA SER A 92 10.31 -10.31 -13.48
C SER A 92 11.32 -10.16 -12.34
N PRO A 93 12.45 -10.89 -12.38
CA PRO A 93 13.44 -10.82 -11.32
C PRO A 93 14.14 -9.45 -11.33
N ALA A 94 14.26 -8.83 -10.16
CA ALA A 94 15.00 -7.59 -10.00
C ALA A 94 16.51 -7.81 -10.18
N ILE A 95 17.18 -6.87 -10.87
CA ILE A 95 18.64 -6.87 -11.05
C ILE A 95 19.23 -5.74 -10.21
N ASP A 96 19.85 -6.08 -9.08
CA ASP A 96 20.56 -5.13 -8.22
C ASP A 96 21.99 -4.91 -8.73
N MET A 97 22.43 -3.64 -8.80
CA MET A 97 23.78 -3.27 -9.23
C MET A 97 24.40 -2.25 -8.27
N VAL A 98 25.69 -2.40 -7.98
CA VAL A 98 26.50 -1.41 -7.26
C VAL A 98 27.57 -0.88 -8.21
N SER A 99 27.50 0.40 -8.58
CA SER A 99 28.49 1.07 -9.42
C SER A 99 29.53 1.79 -8.55
N THR A 100 30.66 1.13 -8.28
CA THR A 100 31.83 1.80 -7.69
C THR A 100 33.03 1.70 -8.62
N SER A 101 33.70 2.82 -8.84
CA SER A 101 34.71 3.01 -9.88
C SER A 101 36.11 2.47 -9.53
N PHE A 102 36.34 1.95 -8.32
CA PHE A 102 37.73 1.81 -7.83
C PHE A 102 38.14 0.48 -7.16
N ASN A 103 37.25 -0.46 -6.82
CA ASN A 103 37.71 -1.72 -6.20
C ASN A 103 36.72 -2.92 -6.28
N LYS A 104 36.88 -3.79 -7.29
CA LYS A 104 36.03 -4.99 -7.54
C LYS A 104 35.70 -5.86 -6.31
N PRO A 105 36.64 -6.23 -5.44
CA PRO A 105 36.33 -7.04 -4.24
C PRO A 105 35.48 -6.30 -3.20
N VAL A 106 35.61 -4.97 -3.08
CA VAL A 106 34.75 -4.17 -2.18
C VAL A 106 33.34 -4.10 -2.74
N THR A 107 33.21 -3.84 -4.04
CA THR A 107 31.92 -3.82 -4.75
C THR A 107 31.16 -5.13 -4.62
N GLN A 108 31.84 -6.29 -4.73
CA GLN A 108 31.21 -7.60 -4.54
C GLN A 108 30.78 -7.85 -3.08
N LYS A 109 31.55 -7.38 -2.11
CA LYS A 109 31.20 -7.50 -0.68
C LYS A 109 29.98 -6.63 -0.34
N GLU A 110 29.93 -5.42 -0.86
CA GLU A 110 28.80 -4.51 -0.73
C GLU A 110 27.56 -5.06 -1.43
N LEU A 111 27.69 -5.54 -2.67
CA LEU A 111 26.59 -6.18 -3.39
C LEU A 111 26.04 -7.39 -2.62
N LYS A 112 26.90 -8.26 -2.08
CA LYS A 112 26.45 -9.40 -1.25
C LYS A 112 25.75 -8.94 0.04
N TYR A 113 26.20 -7.85 0.65
CA TYR A 113 25.58 -7.27 1.84
C TYR A 113 24.19 -6.68 1.54
N PHE A 114 24.07 -5.95 0.43
CA PHE A 114 22.78 -5.43 -0.04
C PHE A 114 21.87 -6.57 -0.45
N GLN A 115 22.36 -7.54 -1.23
CA GLN A 115 21.61 -8.74 -1.59
C GLN A 115 21.13 -9.47 -0.35
N THR A 116 21.93 -9.70 0.69
CA THR A 116 21.43 -10.37 1.91
C THR A 116 20.35 -9.58 2.63
N LYS A 117 20.47 -8.25 2.75
CA LYS A 117 19.41 -7.41 3.35
C LYS A 117 18.15 -7.28 2.48
N THR A 118 18.30 -7.25 1.16
CA THR A 118 17.21 -7.14 0.19
C THR A 118 16.53 -8.51 0.00
N TYR A 119 17.27 -9.62 -0.10
CA TYR A 119 16.73 -10.99 -0.11
C TYR A 119 15.99 -11.34 1.18
N GLN A 120 16.41 -10.83 2.34
CA GLN A 120 15.64 -11.02 3.57
C GLN A 120 14.25 -10.37 3.49
N LYS A 121 14.10 -9.28 2.73
CA LYS A 121 12.81 -8.63 2.45
C LYS A 121 12.02 -9.30 1.32
N HIS A 122 12.68 -9.89 0.32
CA HIS A 122 12.03 -10.53 -0.83
C HIS A 122 11.73 -12.03 -0.66
N LYS A 123 12.33 -12.73 0.33
CA LYS A 123 11.91 -14.09 0.68
C LYS A 123 10.45 -14.15 1.15
N ASP A 124 9.93 -13.07 1.70
CA ASP A 124 8.51 -12.95 2.06
C ASP A 124 7.60 -12.85 0.82
N PHE A 125 8.16 -12.59 -0.37
CA PHE A 125 7.45 -12.47 -1.65
C PHE A 125 7.52 -13.72 -2.53
N HIS A 126 8.34 -14.72 -2.17
CA HIS A 126 8.45 -15.96 -2.94
C HIS A 126 7.50 -17.01 -2.39
N LEU A 127 6.23 -16.97 -2.83
CA LEU A 127 5.42 -18.18 -2.84
C LEU A 127 6.06 -19.17 -3.82
N ASN A 128 6.58 -20.26 -3.29
CA ASN A 128 6.98 -21.40 -4.09
C ASN A 128 5.73 -22.07 -4.67
N PHE A 129 5.43 -21.82 -5.94
CA PHE A 129 4.52 -22.65 -6.71
C PHE A 129 5.32 -23.76 -7.39
N TRP A 130 5.23 -24.97 -6.85
CA TRP A 130 5.56 -26.18 -7.60
C TRP A 130 4.25 -26.85 -7.99
N LEU A 131 4.03 -26.96 -9.31
CA LEU A 131 3.01 -27.78 -9.93
C LEU A 131 3.22 -29.26 -9.56
N LYS A 132 2.15 -29.90 -9.06
CA LYS A 132 1.82 -31.28 -9.38
C LYS A 132 0.34 -31.37 -9.67
#